data_AF-A0A7G7KRH9-F1
#
_entry.id   AF-A0A7G7KRH9-F1
#
_cell.length_a   1.000
_cell.length_b   1.000
_cell.length_c   1.000
_cell.angle_alpha   90.00
_cell.angle_beta   90.00
_cell.angle_gamma   90.00
#
_symmetry.space_group_name_H-M   'P 1'
#
loop_
_entity.id
_entity.type
_entity.pdbx_description
1 polymer ?
#
loop_
_entity_poly.entity_id
_entity_poly.type
_entity_poly.pdbx_seq_one_letter_code
_entity_poly.pdbx_strand_id
1 'polypeptide(L)'
;MGFDPRRWSAEPRPQQRVTSNVDALLQENEALRREVRQLRRQLELLRQRPEPSRQHWWRQDPPPPQALVTSAQVERWGAALAEQKGWTVLRQSGLEQLIEQLNRSSFLPQLNLQQRLDHLVPGLGRDLYGAMATPFNKKRCAVLAAFALYGVSAIEWLDDDPQRVVLELRQRQGSRQSNNRRTRSDQRRTDRQQQSSNGSTGDRGRDPQRVAALSVLGLEWGASKQAIKQAHRRLVKQHHPDVGGTAEAFRRVNDAYQFLVA
;
A
#
# COMPACT_ATOMS: atom_id res chain seq x y z
N MET A 1 -3.97 -31.33 71.05
CA MET A 1 -5.07 -30.66 71.79
C MET A 1 -5.87 -29.83 70.79
N GLY A 2 -7.19 -29.95 70.87
CA GLY A 2 -8.14 -29.67 69.79
C GLY A 2 -8.22 -28.20 69.34
N PHE A 3 -8.35 -28.03 68.03
CA PHE A 3 -8.87 -26.82 67.41
C PHE A 3 -10.38 -26.81 67.62
N ASP A 4 -10.88 -25.84 68.40
CA ASP A 4 -12.29 -25.71 68.75
C ASP A 4 -12.97 -24.71 67.78
N PRO A 5 -13.79 -25.18 66.81
CA PRO A 5 -14.31 -24.35 65.71
C PRO A 5 -15.44 -23.38 66.12
N ARG A 6 -15.75 -23.26 67.41
CA ARG A 6 -16.90 -22.48 67.90
C ARG A 6 -16.63 -20.99 68.15
N ARG A 7 -15.42 -20.49 67.86
CA ARG A 7 -15.04 -19.09 68.12
C ARG A 7 -15.27 -18.13 66.95
N TRP A 8 -15.84 -18.59 65.83
CA TRP A 8 -16.14 -17.73 64.69
C TRP A 8 -17.62 -17.31 64.67
N SER A 9 -18.01 -16.51 65.65
CA SER A 9 -19.20 -15.66 65.61
C SER A 9 -18.69 -14.24 65.86
N ALA A 10 -18.99 -13.19 65.12
CA ALA A 10 -19.92 -12.94 64.04
C ALA A 10 -19.46 -11.62 63.40
N GLU A 11 -19.25 -11.56 62.09
CA GLU A 11 -19.31 -10.29 61.36
C GLU A 11 -20.22 -10.50 60.15
N PRO A 12 -21.39 -9.83 60.09
CA PRO A 12 -22.23 -9.87 58.91
C PRO A 12 -21.52 -9.10 57.80
N ARG A 13 -20.87 -9.83 56.89
CA ARG A 13 -20.50 -9.26 55.59
C ARG A 13 -21.80 -8.91 54.87
N PRO A 14 -21.99 -7.66 54.41
CA PRO A 14 -23.18 -7.30 53.66
C PRO A 14 -23.18 -8.10 52.37
N GLN A 15 -24.14 -9.02 52.24
CA GLN A 15 -24.46 -9.67 50.98
C GLN A 15 -24.96 -8.58 50.03
N GLN A 16 -24.05 -8.02 49.24
CA GLN A 16 -24.37 -7.03 48.23
C GLN A 16 -25.15 -7.74 47.11
N ARG A 17 -26.44 -7.47 47.13
CA ARG A 17 -27.53 -7.89 46.24
C ARG A 17 -27.06 -8.17 44.80
N VAL A 18 -26.95 -9.45 44.44
CA VAL A 18 -26.81 -9.90 43.04
C VAL A 18 -28.10 -9.64 42.24
N THR A 19 -29.22 -9.37 42.90
CA THR A 19 -30.52 -9.10 42.27
C THR A 19 -30.61 -7.72 41.59
N SER A 20 -29.91 -6.70 42.09
CA SER A 20 -30.00 -5.34 41.50
C SER A 20 -29.34 -5.24 40.12
N ASN A 21 -28.37 -6.12 39.81
CA ASN A 21 -27.69 -6.10 38.52
C ASN A 21 -28.51 -6.80 37.43
N VAL A 22 -29.21 -7.88 37.77
CA VAL A 22 -30.07 -8.60 36.82
C VAL A 22 -31.30 -7.77 36.46
N ASP A 23 -31.94 -7.15 37.45
CA ASP A 23 -33.11 -6.29 37.21
C ASP A 23 -32.73 -5.05 36.38
N ALA A 24 -31.56 -4.47 36.62
CA ALA A 24 -31.04 -3.34 35.82
C ALA A 24 -30.78 -3.75 34.35
N LEU A 25 -30.15 -4.92 34.13
CA LEU A 25 -29.90 -5.42 32.78
C LEU A 25 -31.19 -5.79 32.04
N LEU A 26 -32.21 -6.31 32.75
CA LEU A 26 -33.52 -6.57 32.18
C LEU A 26 -34.23 -5.27 31.78
N GLN A 27 -34.15 -4.22 32.60
CA GLN A 27 -34.70 -2.90 32.28
C GLN A 27 -34.02 -2.28 31.06
N GLU A 28 -32.69 -2.39 30.96
CA GLU A 28 -31.94 -1.94 29.79
C GLU A 28 -32.31 -2.73 28.54
N ASN A 29 -32.47 -4.06 28.65
CA ASN A 29 -32.91 -4.90 27.53
C ASN A 29 -34.31 -4.51 27.04
N GLU A 30 -35.22 -4.22 27.97
CA GLU A 30 -36.55 -3.74 27.64
C GLU A 30 -36.54 -2.36 26.97
N ALA A 31 -35.68 -1.45 27.42
CA ALA A 31 -35.51 -0.13 26.82
C ALA A 31 -34.99 -0.25 25.38
N LEU A 32 -33.94 -1.03 25.16
CA LEU A 32 -33.39 -1.30 23.82
C LEU A 32 -34.43 -1.95 22.89
N ARG A 33 -35.22 -2.90 23.39
CA ARG A 33 -36.33 -3.51 22.62
C ARG A 33 -37.42 -2.50 22.26
N ARG A 34 -37.63 -1.45 23.05
CA ARG A 34 -38.59 -0.36 22.73
C ARG A 34 -38.01 0.53 21.63
N GLU A 35 -36.74 0.91 21.72
CA GLU A 35 -36.05 1.72 20.71
C GLU A 35 -36.01 1.02 19.34
N VAL A 36 -35.64 -0.27 19.30
CA VAL A 36 -35.63 -1.04 18.05
C VAL A 36 -37.02 -1.08 17.40
N ARG A 37 -38.09 -1.22 18.21
CA ARG A 37 -39.47 -1.18 17.71
C ARG A 37 -39.87 0.21 17.20
N GLN A 38 -39.32 1.28 17.77
CA GLN A 38 -39.58 2.64 17.30
C GLN A 38 -38.86 2.92 15.98
N LEU A 39 -37.57 2.58 15.88
CA LEU A 39 -36.77 2.75 14.67
C LEU A 39 -37.34 1.93 13.49
N ARG A 40 -37.78 0.70 13.74
CA ARG A 40 -38.46 -0.11 12.71
C ARG A 40 -39.73 0.55 12.19
N ARG A 41 -40.54 1.15 13.07
CA ARG A 41 -41.74 1.91 12.66
C ARG A 41 -41.39 3.17 11.87
N GLN A 42 -40.32 3.88 12.23
CA GLN A 42 -39.86 5.04 11.46
C GLN A 42 -39.36 4.64 10.06
N LEU A 43 -38.64 3.52 9.95
CA LEU A 43 -38.24 2.97 8.65
C LEU A 43 -39.44 2.53 7.81
N GLU A 44 -40.44 1.92 8.43
CA GLU A 44 -41.70 1.56 7.76
C GLU A 44 -42.41 2.80 7.21
N LEU A 45 -42.49 3.88 8.00
CA LEU A 45 -43.08 5.15 7.60
C LEU A 45 -42.32 5.84 6.47
N LEU A 46 -40.98 5.77 6.48
CA LEU A 46 -40.15 6.29 5.40
C LEU A 46 -40.30 5.47 4.12
N ARG A 47 -40.45 4.14 4.24
CA ARG A 47 -40.68 3.23 3.11
C ARG A 47 -42.10 3.38 2.51
N GLN A 48 -43.08 3.69 3.35
CA GLN A 48 -44.48 3.88 2.92
C GLN A 48 -44.76 5.30 2.41
N ARG A 49 -43.80 6.23 2.54
CA ARG A 49 -43.93 7.56 1.95
C ARG A 49 -43.91 7.42 0.42
N PRO A 50 -44.97 7.82 -0.30
CA PRO A 50 -44.95 7.77 -1.76
C PRO A 50 -43.87 8.75 -2.24
N GLU A 51 -42.83 8.21 -2.89
CA GLU A 51 -41.85 9.01 -3.62
C GLU A 51 -42.61 9.96 -4.55
N PRO A 52 -42.38 11.28 -4.51
CA PRO A 52 -42.99 12.17 -5.49
C PRO A 52 -42.58 11.69 -6.87
N SER A 53 -43.59 11.41 -7.68
CA SER A 53 -43.58 10.76 -8.98
C SER A 53 -42.31 11.04 -9.80
N ARG A 54 -41.35 10.11 -9.75
CA ARG A 54 -40.17 10.05 -10.63
C ARG A 54 -40.53 9.86 -12.11
N GLN A 55 -41.82 9.86 -12.48
CA GLN A 55 -42.30 9.63 -13.84
C GLN A 55 -42.30 10.90 -14.73
N HIS A 56 -42.17 12.11 -14.16
CA HIS A 56 -42.12 13.35 -14.97
C HIS A 56 -40.70 13.80 -15.36
N TRP A 57 -39.65 13.21 -14.78
CA TRP A 57 -38.25 13.63 -14.96
C TRP A 57 -37.57 13.14 -16.25
N TRP A 58 -38.23 12.28 -17.06
CA TRP A 58 -37.62 11.65 -18.25
C TRP A 58 -37.80 12.44 -19.56
N ARG A 59 -38.44 13.61 -19.52
CA ARG A 59 -38.68 14.46 -20.71
C ARG A 59 -37.72 15.63 -20.85
N GLN A 60 -36.81 15.81 -19.90
CA GLN A 60 -35.63 16.62 -20.11
C GLN A 60 -34.55 15.66 -20.58
N ASP A 61 -33.91 15.96 -21.71
CA ASP A 61 -32.68 15.29 -22.08
C ASP A 61 -31.78 15.23 -20.83
N PRO A 62 -31.17 14.07 -20.50
CA PRO A 62 -30.22 14.03 -19.41
C PRO A 62 -29.24 15.19 -19.62
N PRO A 63 -28.96 16.04 -18.61
CA PRO A 63 -27.92 17.04 -18.77
C PRO A 63 -26.70 16.30 -19.31
N PRO A 64 -26.05 16.82 -20.38
CA PRO A 64 -24.93 16.13 -21.00
C PRO A 64 -23.97 15.71 -19.90
N PRO A 65 -23.41 14.48 -19.94
CA PRO A 65 -22.58 13.96 -18.86
C PRO A 65 -21.60 15.04 -18.46
N GLN A 66 -21.79 15.61 -17.27
CA GLN A 66 -20.99 16.75 -16.83
C GLN A 66 -19.58 16.20 -16.66
N ALA A 67 -18.63 16.73 -17.44
CA ALA A 67 -17.25 16.26 -17.37
C ALA A 67 -16.77 16.37 -15.92
N LEU A 68 -16.25 15.27 -15.37
CA LEU A 68 -15.80 15.21 -13.98
C LEU A 68 -14.64 16.17 -13.72
N VAL A 69 -13.87 16.47 -14.77
CA VAL A 69 -12.79 17.45 -14.76
C VAL A 69 -12.90 18.31 -16.02
N THR A 70 -12.89 19.63 -15.84
CA THR A 70 -12.94 20.60 -16.95
C THR A 70 -11.56 21.18 -17.26
N SER A 71 -11.36 21.70 -18.47
CA SER A 71 -10.10 22.38 -18.86
C SER A 71 -9.80 23.59 -17.96
N ALA A 72 -10.83 24.37 -17.61
CA ALA A 72 -10.70 25.51 -16.69
C ALA A 72 -10.21 25.08 -15.30
N GLN A 73 -10.68 23.94 -14.80
CA GLN A 73 -10.25 23.40 -13.50
C GLN A 73 -8.79 22.94 -13.53
N VAL A 74 -8.35 22.28 -14.60
CA VAL A 74 -6.95 21.91 -14.80
C VAL A 74 -6.04 23.14 -14.87
N GLU A 75 -6.49 24.21 -15.52
CA GLU A 75 -5.74 25.47 -15.58
C GLU A 75 -5.64 26.15 -14.22
N ARG A 76 -6.74 26.17 -13.45
CA ARG A 76 -6.76 26.69 -12.07
C ARG A 76 -5.78 25.93 -11.18
N TRP A 77 -5.81 24.60 -11.19
CA TRP A 77 -4.85 23.78 -10.43
C TRP A 77 -3.42 24.01 -10.89
N GLY A 78 -3.20 24.08 -12.20
CA GLY A 78 -1.89 24.38 -12.78
C GLY A 78 -1.35 25.75 -12.37
N ALA A 79 -2.20 26.76 -12.27
CA ALA A 79 -1.86 28.09 -11.77
C ALA A 79 -1.55 28.05 -10.27
N ALA A 80 -2.43 27.43 -9.48
CA ALA A 80 -2.26 27.28 -8.04
C ALA A 80 -0.94 26.59 -7.68
N LEU A 81 -0.56 25.52 -8.39
CA LEU A 81 0.73 24.83 -8.22
C LEU A 81 1.93 25.70 -8.60
N ALA A 82 1.77 26.58 -9.60
CA ALA A 82 2.86 27.41 -10.10
C ALA A 82 3.22 28.56 -9.17
N GLU A 83 2.28 29.01 -8.35
CA GLU A 83 2.48 30.05 -7.33
C GLU A 83 3.22 29.53 -6.09
N GLN A 84 3.31 28.20 -5.93
CA GLN A 84 3.88 27.60 -4.73
C GLN A 84 5.41 27.65 -4.68
N LYS A 85 5.92 27.71 -3.45
CA LYS A 85 7.36 27.67 -3.17
C LYS A 85 7.97 26.35 -3.67
N GLY A 86 9.06 26.45 -4.43
CA GLY A 86 9.77 25.28 -4.96
C GLY A 86 9.28 24.80 -6.33
N TRP A 87 8.24 25.43 -6.90
CA TRP A 87 7.80 25.16 -8.27
C TRP A 87 8.94 25.30 -9.30
N THR A 88 9.80 26.31 -9.14
CA THR A 88 10.93 26.59 -10.05
C THR A 88 11.92 25.43 -10.17
N VAL A 89 12.08 24.64 -9.12
CA VAL A 89 13.01 23.50 -9.07
C VAL A 89 12.49 22.30 -9.87
N LEU A 90 11.16 22.16 -9.97
CA LEU A 90 10.54 21.07 -10.72
C LEU A 90 10.87 21.20 -12.21
N ARG A 91 11.28 20.09 -12.83
CA ARG A 91 11.46 20.03 -14.28
C ARG A 91 10.33 19.23 -14.92
N GLN A 92 9.87 19.67 -16.09
CA GLN A 92 8.85 18.96 -16.85
C GLN A 92 9.29 17.53 -17.17
N SER A 93 10.50 17.33 -17.67
CA SER A 93 11.05 16.00 -17.95
C SER A 93 11.13 15.11 -16.70
N GLY A 94 11.34 15.70 -15.53
CA GLY A 94 11.32 14.97 -14.26
C GLY A 94 9.91 14.53 -13.85
N LEU A 95 8.87 15.30 -14.19
CA LEU A 95 7.47 14.98 -13.91
C LEU A 95 7.00 13.85 -14.82
N GLU A 96 7.35 13.90 -16.11
CA GLU A 96 7.05 12.86 -17.09
C GLU A 96 7.67 11.52 -16.67
N GLN A 97 8.95 11.51 -16.29
CA GLN A 97 9.61 10.31 -15.76
C GLN A 97 8.99 9.79 -14.46
N LEU A 98 8.50 10.70 -13.61
CA LEU A 98 7.83 10.34 -12.37
C LEU A 98 6.50 9.65 -12.67
N ILE A 99 5.68 10.19 -13.57
CA ILE A 99 4.43 9.58 -14.00
C ILE A 99 4.68 8.16 -14.54
N GLU A 100 5.65 8.01 -15.43
CA GLU A 100 6.00 6.69 -16.00
C GLU A 100 6.45 5.69 -14.91
N GLN A 101 7.25 6.13 -13.95
CA GLN A 101 7.65 5.28 -12.82
C GLN A 101 6.44 4.88 -11.97
N LEU A 102 5.59 5.85 -11.61
CA LEU A 102 4.41 5.59 -10.79
C LEU A 102 3.45 4.63 -11.48
N ASN A 103 3.39 4.68 -12.82
CA ASN A 103 2.61 3.74 -13.58
C ASN A 103 3.21 2.33 -13.52
N ARG A 104 4.53 2.19 -13.74
CA ARG A 104 5.25 0.90 -13.63
C ARG A 104 5.20 0.28 -12.23
N SER A 105 5.18 1.10 -11.19
CA SER A 105 5.08 0.64 -9.79
C SER A 105 3.65 0.48 -9.31
N SER A 106 2.65 0.75 -10.14
CA SER A 106 1.24 0.62 -9.76
C SER A 106 0.79 -0.84 -9.76
N PHE A 107 -0.36 -1.10 -9.12
CA PHE A 107 -0.95 -2.45 -9.04
C PHE A 107 -1.30 -3.05 -10.41
N LEU A 108 -1.47 -2.21 -11.46
CA LEU A 108 -1.83 -2.63 -12.82
C LEU A 108 -0.83 -2.04 -13.83
N PRO A 109 0.42 -2.55 -13.91
CA PRO A 109 1.48 -1.97 -14.73
C PRO A 109 1.23 -2.08 -16.25
N GLN A 110 0.25 -2.88 -16.66
CA GLN A 110 -0.13 -3.08 -18.05
C GLN A 110 -1.03 -1.95 -18.57
N LEU A 111 -1.69 -1.21 -17.68
CA LEU A 111 -2.58 -0.12 -18.03
C LEU A 111 -1.83 1.20 -18.05
N ASN A 112 -2.23 2.11 -18.95
CA ASN A 112 -1.74 3.48 -18.90
C ASN A 112 -2.45 4.27 -17.77
N LEU A 113 -1.94 5.45 -17.42
CA LEU A 113 -2.51 6.28 -16.36
C LEU A 113 -3.99 6.61 -16.62
N GLN A 114 -4.36 6.91 -17.87
CA GLN A 114 -5.74 7.23 -18.26
C GLN A 114 -6.68 6.06 -17.93
N GLN A 115 -6.38 4.87 -18.45
CA GLN A 115 -7.15 3.64 -18.23
C GLN A 115 -7.26 3.34 -16.74
N ARG A 116 -6.16 3.51 -15.99
CA ARG A 116 -6.16 3.31 -14.54
C ARG A 116 -7.13 4.24 -13.83
N LEU A 117 -7.16 5.52 -14.20
CA LEU A 117 -8.10 6.49 -13.63
C LEU A 117 -9.55 6.16 -14.03
N ASP A 118 -9.78 5.75 -15.29
CA ASP A 118 -11.10 5.31 -15.76
C ASP A 118 -11.60 4.06 -15.03
N HIS A 119 -10.71 3.16 -14.63
CA HIS A 119 -11.05 1.99 -13.80
C HIS A 119 -11.39 2.36 -12.35
N LEU A 120 -10.85 3.46 -11.82
CA LEU A 120 -11.19 3.96 -10.49
C LEU A 120 -12.52 4.70 -10.50
N VAL A 121 -12.69 5.61 -11.47
CA VAL A 121 -13.92 6.37 -11.69
C VAL A 121 -14.19 6.40 -13.20
N PRO A 122 -15.30 5.80 -13.67
CA PRO A 122 -15.62 5.76 -15.09
C PRO A 122 -15.65 7.16 -15.71
N GLY A 123 -14.82 7.39 -16.73
CA GLY A 123 -14.75 8.66 -17.48
C GLY A 123 -13.76 9.68 -16.93
N LEU A 124 -13.22 9.50 -15.71
CA LEU A 124 -12.28 10.45 -15.11
C LEU A 124 -10.99 10.62 -15.94
N GLY A 125 -10.42 9.50 -16.40
CA GLY A 125 -9.22 9.52 -17.22
C GLY A 125 -9.50 10.18 -18.57
N ARG A 126 -10.59 9.80 -19.23
CA ARG A 126 -11.02 10.42 -20.50
C ARG A 126 -11.24 11.92 -20.38
N ASP A 127 -11.92 12.37 -19.33
CA ASP A 127 -12.21 13.78 -19.09
C ASP A 127 -10.94 14.56 -18.75
N LEU A 128 -10.06 14.01 -17.90
CA LEU A 128 -8.78 14.63 -17.54
C LEU A 128 -7.87 14.81 -18.76
N TYR A 129 -7.72 13.78 -19.59
CA TYR A 129 -6.89 13.85 -20.79
C TYR A 129 -7.52 14.75 -21.87
N GLY A 130 -8.85 14.75 -22.00
CA GLY A 130 -9.58 15.68 -22.85
C GLY A 130 -9.41 17.14 -22.42
N ALA A 131 -9.45 17.41 -21.11
CA ALA A 131 -9.20 18.72 -20.52
C ALA A 131 -7.74 19.21 -20.67
N MET A 132 -6.80 18.29 -20.89
CA MET A 132 -5.36 18.58 -21.03
C MET A 132 -4.88 18.79 -22.47
N ALA A 133 -5.81 18.83 -23.45
CA ALA A 133 -5.50 19.06 -24.85
C ALA A 133 -4.57 20.27 -25.07
N THR A 134 -3.63 20.15 -26.01
CA THR A 134 -2.44 20.99 -26.24
C THR A 134 -2.62 22.52 -26.06
N PRO A 135 -1.59 23.24 -25.56
CA PRO A 135 -0.21 22.78 -25.36
C PRO A 135 0.05 22.06 -24.04
N PHE A 136 0.86 21.01 -24.10
CA PHE A 136 1.31 20.25 -22.92
C PHE A 136 2.43 21.03 -22.21
N ASN A 137 2.08 21.69 -21.11
CA ASN A 137 2.99 22.55 -20.37
C ASN A 137 3.36 21.93 -19.01
N LYS A 138 4.40 22.49 -18.38
CA LYS A 138 4.85 22.05 -17.04
C LYS A 138 3.72 22.03 -16.01
N LYS A 139 2.78 22.98 -16.07
CA LYS A 139 1.62 23.07 -15.16
C LYS A 139 0.71 21.85 -15.29
N ARG A 140 0.28 21.53 -16.50
CA ARG A 140 -0.56 20.36 -16.82
C ARG A 140 0.15 19.05 -16.52
N CYS A 141 1.46 18.97 -16.78
CA CYS A 141 2.28 17.82 -16.41
C CYS A 141 2.34 17.61 -14.89
N ALA A 142 2.38 18.68 -14.09
CA ALA A 142 2.35 18.56 -12.63
C ALA A 142 0.99 18.10 -12.12
N VAL A 143 -0.11 18.57 -12.74
CA VAL A 143 -1.46 18.07 -12.45
C VAL A 143 -1.54 16.58 -12.75
N LEU A 144 -1.06 16.11 -13.91
CA LEU A 144 -0.99 14.67 -14.21
C LEU A 144 -0.15 13.89 -13.21
N ALA A 145 0.99 14.44 -12.78
CA ALA A 145 1.82 13.81 -11.77
C ALA A 145 1.09 13.72 -10.41
N ALA A 146 0.27 14.70 -10.06
CA ALA A 146 -0.58 14.66 -8.88
C ALA A 146 -1.64 13.55 -8.99
N PHE A 147 -2.35 13.43 -10.12
CA PHE A 147 -3.27 12.33 -10.39
C PHE A 147 -2.57 10.96 -10.42
N ALA A 148 -1.33 10.90 -10.90
CA ALA A 148 -0.53 9.69 -10.87
C ALA A 148 -0.16 9.26 -9.44
N LEU A 149 0.05 10.22 -8.54
CA LEU A 149 0.41 9.99 -7.13
C LEU A 149 -0.80 9.66 -6.25
N TYR A 150 -1.87 10.44 -6.36
CA TYR A 150 -3.00 10.40 -5.42
C TYR A 150 -4.28 9.79 -6.02
N GLY A 151 -4.32 9.53 -7.34
CA GLY A 151 -5.53 9.01 -7.98
C GLY A 151 -6.69 10.00 -7.90
N VAL A 152 -7.86 9.53 -7.48
CA VAL A 152 -9.10 10.33 -7.37
C VAL A 152 -8.97 11.46 -6.34
N SER A 153 -8.28 11.20 -5.22
CA SER A 153 -8.04 12.21 -4.18
C SER A 153 -7.17 13.38 -4.63
N ALA A 154 -6.56 13.32 -5.83
CA ALA A 154 -5.84 14.45 -6.38
C ALA A 154 -6.72 15.70 -6.52
N ILE A 155 -8.03 15.54 -6.75
CA ILE A 155 -8.98 16.65 -6.84
C ILE A 155 -9.01 17.45 -5.53
N GLU A 156 -9.16 16.76 -4.40
CA GLU A 156 -9.18 17.37 -3.06
C GLU A 156 -7.84 18.05 -2.74
N TRP A 157 -6.72 17.35 -2.94
CA TRP A 157 -5.39 17.90 -2.64
C TRP A 157 -5.01 19.11 -3.50
N LEU A 158 -5.47 19.15 -4.76
CA LEU A 158 -5.18 20.27 -5.65
C LEU A 158 -6.02 21.52 -5.35
N ASP A 159 -7.21 21.35 -4.77
CA ASP A 159 -8.06 22.45 -4.32
C ASP A 159 -7.66 22.92 -2.90
N ASP A 160 -7.37 22.01 -1.96
CA ASP A 160 -7.15 22.34 -0.54
C ASP A 160 -5.68 22.71 -0.21
N ASP A 161 -4.69 21.97 -0.73
CA ASP A 161 -3.27 22.15 -0.37
C ASP A 161 -2.33 21.87 -1.56
N PRO A 162 -2.27 22.78 -2.55
CA PRO A 162 -1.37 22.65 -3.70
C PRO A 162 0.12 22.70 -3.29
N GLN A 163 0.45 23.32 -2.15
CA GLN A 163 1.83 23.39 -1.67
C GLN A 163 2.38 22.01 -1.31
N ARG A 164 1.58 21.20 -0.59
CA ARG A 164 1.94 19.82 -0.27
C ARG A 164 2.21 18.99 -1.51
N VAL A 165 1.39 19.15 -2.55
CA VAL A 165 1.57 18.45 -3.83
C VAL A 165 2.93 18.80 -4.46
N VAL A 166 3.29 20.08 -4.51
CA VAL A 166 4.60 20.52 -5.07
C VAL A 166 5.78 19.98 -4.26
N LEU A 167 5.68 19.96 -2.92
CA LEU A 167 6.72 19.42 -2.05
C LEU A 167 6.96 17.92 -2.29
N GLU A 168 5.88 17.13 -2.39
CA GLU A 168 5.94 15.70 -2.67
C GLU A 168 6.50 15.40 -4.06
N LEU A 169 6.05 16.14 -5.09
CA LEU A 169 6.62 16.04 -6.43
C LEU A 169 8.12 16.32 -6.44
N ARG A 170 8.57 17.33 -5.69
CA ARG A 170 9.99 17.68 -5.58
C ARG A 170 10.79 16.61 -4.85
N GLN A 171 10.28 16.10 -3.74
CA GLN A 171 10.95 15.06 -2.96
C GLN A 171 11.16 13.79 -3.80
N ARG A 172 10.15 13.39 -4.57
CA ARG A 172 10.19 12.22 -5.44
C ARG A 172 11.09 12.41 -6.67
N GLN A 173 11.18 13.60 -7.24
CA GLN A 173 12.18 13.91 -8.26
C GLN A 173 13.61 13.90 -7.70
N GLY A 174 13.84 14.54 -6.54
CA GLY A 174 15.16 14.64 -5.91
C GLY A 174 15.73 13.30 -5.46
N SER A 175 14.88 12.39 -4.94
CA SER A 175 15.31 11.04 -4.55
C SER A 175 15.88 10.23 -5.72
N ARG A 176 15.45 10.50 -6.97
CA ARG A 176 15.95 9.80 -8.15
C ARG A 176 17.33 10.28 -8.57
N GLN A 177 17.63 11.58 -8.47
CA GLN A 177 19.00 12.07 -8.69
C GLN A 177 19.99 11.41 -7.73
N SER A 178 19.58 11.16 -6.49
CA SER A 178 20.41 10.50 -5.46
C SER A 178 20.59 9.00 -5.74
N ASN A 179 19.51 8.27 -6.07
CA ASN A 179 19.61 6.85 -6.40
C ASN A 179 20.37 6.60 -7.72
N ASN A 180 20.26 7.48 -8.71
CA ASN A 180 21.01 7.36 -9.96
C ASN A 180 22.49 7.75 -9.83
N ARG A 181 22.86 8.52 -8.79
CA ARG A 181 24.28 8.75 -8.43
C ARG A 181 24.92 7.53 -7.78
N ARG A 182 24.16 6.78 -6.97
CA ARG A 182 24.65 5.54 -6.35
C ARG A 182 24.89 4.44 -7.39
N THR A 183 24.07 4.36 -8.43
CA THR A 183 24.26 3.35 -9.49
C THR A 183 25.44 3.65 -10.42
N ARG A 184 25.74 4.93 -10.72
CA ARG A 184 26.83 5.29 -11.67
C ARG A 184 28.24 5.03 -11.14
N SER A 185 28.48 5.16 -9.83
CA SER A 185 29.80 4.86 -9.22
C SER A 185 29.96 3.38 -8.84
N ASP A 186 28.86 2.66 -8.58
CA ASP A 186 28.92 1.22 -8.30
C ASP A 186 28.95 0.37 -9.58
N GLN A 187 28.29 0.78 -10.66
CA GLN A 187 28.28 0.01 -11.93
C GLN A 187 29.59 0.09 -12.72
N ARG A 188 30.43 1.11 -12.51
CA ARG A 188 31.76 1.19 -13.15
C ARG A 188 32.81 0.31 -12.44
N ARG A 189 32.54 -0.15 -11.21
CA ARG A 189 33.39 -1.14 -10.52
C ARG A 189 33.04 -2.58 -10.91
N THR A 190 31.82 -2.86 -11.36
CA THR A 190 31.40 -4.23 -11.71
C THR A 190 31.70 -4.64 -13.15
N ASP A 191 31.99 -3.69 -14.04
CA ASP A 191 32.25 -3.98 -15.47
C ASP A 191 33.75 -4.06 -15.81
N ARG A 192 34.65 -3.60 -14.92
CA ARG A 192 36.11 -3.74 -15.07
C ARG A 192 36.70 -4.96 -14.37
N GLN A 193 35.86 -5.84 -13.83
CA GLN A 193 36.30 -7.02 -13.08
C GLN A 193 35.73 -8.32 -13.65
N GLN A 194 35.37 -8.33 -14.95
CA GLN A 194 34.98 -9.54 -15.69
C GLN A 194 35.91 -9.88 -16.87
N GLN A 195 37.00 -9.14 -17.06
CA GLN A 195 38.06 -9.46 -18.03
C GLN A 195 39.43 -9.43 -17.35
N SER A 196 39.59 -10.19 -16.27
CA SER A 196 40.90 -10.56 -15.69
C SER A 196 40.66 -11.52 -14.53
N SER A 197 40.55 -12.81 -14.85
CA SER A 197 40.95 -13.94 -14.00
C SER A 197 40.57 -15.27 -14.65
N ASN A 198 40.94 -15.44 -15.92
CA ASN A 198 41.34 -16.76 -16.38
C ASN A 198 42.83 -16.88 -16.05
N GLY A 199 43.13 -17.27 -14.81
CA GLY A 199 44.49 -17.23 -14.29
C GLY A 199 44.55 -17.67 -12.83
N SER A 200 44.59 -18.98 -12.64
CA SER A 200 45.32 -19.66 -11.55
C SER A 200 45.20 -19.08 -10.14
N THR A 201 44.25 -19.57 -9.36
CA THR A 201 44.46 -19.82 -7.92
C THR A 201 43.72 -21.10 -7.54
N GLY A 202 44.33 -22.22 -7.89
CA GLY A 202 44.13 -23.45 -7.13
C GLY A 202 44.57 -23.22 -5.68
N ASP A 203 43.83 -23.82 -4.76
CA ASP A 203 44.39 -24.42 -3.56
C ASP A 203 44.78 -23.50 -2.37
N ARG A 204 44.06 -22.40 -2.14
CA ARG A 204 44.11 -21.71 -0.82
C ARG A 204 42.71 -21.33 -0.33
N GLY A 205 42.15 -22.17 0.54
CA GLY A 205 40.94 -21.83 1.31
C GLY A 205 39.69 -22.66 1.01
N ARG A 206 39.82 -23.97 0.77
CA ARG A 206 38.66 -24.87 0.81
C ARG A 206 38.22 -25.07 2.25
N ASP A 207 37.49 -24.10 2.81
CA ASP A 207 36.89 -24.26 4.14
C ASP A 207 35.94 -25.47 4.12
N PRO A 208 36.24 -26.56 4.86
CA PRO A 208 35.45 -27.78 4.82
C PRO A 208 34.00 -27.55 5.29
N GLN A 209 33.79 -26.61 6.22
CA GLN A 209 32.47 -26.20 6.67
C GLN A 209 31.65 -25.51 5.56
N ARG A 210 32.32 -24.73 4.71
CA ARG A 210 31.67 -24.04 3.59
C ARG A 210 31.26 -25.01 2.49
N VAL A 211 32.09 -26.02 2.23
CA VAL A 211 31.76 -27.14 1.34
C VAL A 211 30.54 -27.90 1.88
N ALA A 212 30.53 -28.22 3.18
CA ALA A 212 29.41 -28.90 3.81
C ALA A 212 28.10 -28.10 3.69
N ALA A 213 28.12 -26.79 3.94
CA ALA A 213 26.96 -25.93 3.79
C ALA A 213 26.46 -25.84 2.32
N LEU A 214 27.37 -25.80 1.34
CA LEU A 214 27.01 -25.84 -0.07
C LEU A 214 26.40 -27.19 -0.47
N SER A 215 26.93 -28.31 0.07
CA SER A 215 26.36 -29.65 -0.16
C SER A 215 24.95 -29.78 0.39
N VAL A 216 24.63 -29.17 1.53
CA VAL A 216 23.25 -29.13 2.07
C VAL A 216 22.29 -28.40 1.13
N LEU A 217 22.78 -27.39 0.39
CA LEU A 217 22.01 -26.68 -0.62
C LEU A 217 22.03 -27.35 -2.01
N GLY A 218 22.79 -28.44 -2.17
CA GLY A 218 22.97 -29.14 -3.45
C GLY A 218 23.81 -28.35 -4.46
N LEU A 219 24.76 -27.55 -4.00
CA LEU A 219 25.61 -26.69 -4.83
C LEU A 219 27.09 -27.12 -4.79
N GLU A 220 27.78 -26.90 -5.90
CA GLU A 220 29.23 -27.14 -5.99
C GLU A 220 30.05 -25.97 -5.42
N TRP A 221 31.32 -26.25 -5.12
CA TRP A 221 32.25 -25.24 -4.63
C TRP A 221 32.48 -24.16 -5.70
N GLY A 222 32.34 -22.89 -5.32
CA GLY A 222 32.38 -21.75 -6.25
C GLY A 222 31.01 -21.28 -6.76
N ALA A 223 29.90 -21.85 -6.28
CA ALA A 223 28.56 -21.38 -6.61
C ALA A 223 28.38 -19.88 -6.26
N SER A 224 27.80 -19.13 -7.20
CA SER A 224 27.57 -17.70 -7.03
C SER A 224 26.56 -17.40 -5.92
N LYS A 225 26.62 -16.21 -5.32
CA LYS A 225 25.64 -15.76 -4.31
C LYS A 225 24.18 -15.82 -4.82
N GLN A 226 23.98 -15.67 -6.13
CA GLN A 226 22.66 -15.79 -6.74
C GLN A 226 22.19 -17.25 -6.77
N ALA A 227 23.07 -18.20 -7.09
CA ALA A 227 22.78 -19.63 -7.07
C ALA A 227 22.42 -20.11 -5.65
N ILE A 228 23.16 -19.66 -4.63
CA ILE A 228 22.89 -19.95 -3.21
C ILE A 228 21.47 -19.50 -2.80
N LYS A 229 21.07 -18.27 -3.16
CA LYS A 229 19.72 -17.74 -2.88
C LYS A 229 18.62 -18.50 -3.63
N GLN A 230 18.88 -18.95 -4.85
CA GLN A 230 17.91 -19.70 -5.63
C GLN A 230 17.70 -21.10 -5.05
N ALA A 231 18.79 -21.81 -4.71
CA ALA A 231 18.75 -23.12 -4.07
C ALA A 231 18.02 -23.07 -2.72
N HIS A 232 18.33 -22.07 -1.88
CA HIS A 232 17.64 -21.87 -0.61
C HIS A 232 16.13 -21.69 -0.80
N ARG A 233 15.69 -20.82 -1.72
CA ARG A 233 14.26 -20.60 -1.99
C ARG A 233 13.55 -21.86 -2.49
N ARG A 234 14.22 -22.67 -3.30
CA ARG A 234 13.69 -23.95 -3.80
C ARG A 234 13.52 -24.94 -2.65
N LEU A 235 14.54 -25.10 -1.80
CA LEU A 235 14.53 -26.03 -0.68
C LEU A 235 13.55 -25.62 0.42
N VAL A 236 13.45 -24.32 0.73
CA VAL A 236 12.46 -23.78 1.67
C VAL A 236 11.03 -24.08 1.21
N LYS A 237 10.72 -23.91 -0.08
CA LYS A 237 9.39 -24.25 -0.60
C LYS A 237 9.06 -25.74 -0.51
N GLN A 238 10.08 -26.60 -0.60
CA GLN A 238 9.91 -28.05 -0.56
C GLN A 238 9.81 -28.60 0.87
N HIS A 239 10.54 -28.01 1.81
CA HIS A 239 10.63 -28.49 3.19
C HIS A 239 9.88 -27.59 4.19
N HIS A 240 9.00 -26.71 3.72
CA HIS A 240 8.20 -25.86 4.61
C HIS A 240 7.29 -26.73 5.48
N PRO A 241 7.22 -26.48 6.81
CA PRO A 241 6.35 -27.25 7.72
C PRO A 241 4.88 -27.21 7.29
N ASP A 242 4.42 -26.08 6.72
CA ASP A 242 3.04 -25.93 6.24
C ASP A 242 2.71 -26.80 5.00
N VAL A 243 3.71 -27.32 4.29
CA VAL A 243 3.52 -28.15 3.08
C VAL A 243 3.86 -29.63 3.36
N GLY A 244 4.03 -30.00 4.64
CA GLY A 244 4.34 -31.38 5.06
C GLY A 244 5.83 -31.70 5.13
N GLY A 245 6.70 -30.68 5.15
CA GLY A 245 8.14 -30.85 5.37
C GLY A 245 8.49 -31.08 6.85
N THR A 246 9.57 -31.80 7.12
CA THR A 246 10.08 -31.98 8.47
C THR A 246 10.79 -30.71 8.95
N ALA A 247 10.46 -30.25 10.17
CA ALA A 247 11.06 -29.04 10.77
C ALA A 247 12.60 -29.12 10.83
N GLU A 248 13.15 -30.34 10.98
CA GLU A 248 14.59 -30.59 10.99
C GLU A 248 15.27 -30.36 9.62
N ALA A 249 14.58 -30.67 8.51
CA ALA A 249 15.12 -30.41 7.18
C ALA A 249 15.13 -28.91 6.88
N PHE A 250 14.06 -28.21 7.27
CA PHE A 250 13.97 -26.75 7.14
C PHE A 250 15.08 -26.04 7.90
N ARG A 251 15.32 -26.44 9.16
CA ARG A 251 16.37 -25.86 10.00
C ARG A 251 17.76 -26.02 9.38
N ARG A 252 18.09 -27.23 8.91
CA ARG A 252 19.38 -27.52 8.24
C ARG A 252 19.62 -26.64 7.00
N VAL A 253 18.59 -26.45 6.18
CA VAL A 253 18.68 -25.61 4.98
C VAL A 253 18.90 -24.13 5.33
N ASN A 254 18.19 -23.63 6.34
CA ASN A 254 18.32 -22.25 6.78
C ASN A 254 19.68 -21.98 7.43
N ASP A 255 20.17 -22.90 8.28
CA ASP A 255 21.49 -22.77 8.94
C ASP A 255 22.63 -22.75 7.90
N ALA A 256 22.57 -23.63 6.90
CA ALA A 256 23.53 -23.63 5.79
C ALA A 256 23.49 -22.33 4.97
N TYR A 257 22.31 -21.78 4.72
CA TYR A 257 22.16 -20.50 4.02
C TYR A 257 22.73 -19.33 4.84
N GLN A 258 22.45 -19.28 6.14
CA GLN A 258 23.00 -18.25 7.03
C GLN A 258 24.53 -18.30 7.09
N PHE A 259 25.12 -19.49 7.19
CA PHE A 259 26.58 -19.66 7.19
C PHE A 259 27.25 -19.19 5.89
N LEU A 260 26.57 -19.28 4.74
CA LEU A 260 27.12 -18.88 3.44
C LEU A 260 26.92 -17.40 3.11
N VAL A 261 25.99 -16.73 3.79
CA VAL A 261 25.60 -15.34 3.54
C VAL A 261 26.13 -14.38 4.62
N ALA A 262 26.41 -14.87 5.82
CA ALA A 262 27.17 -14.18 6.86
C ALA A 262 28.58 -13.80 6.36
#